data_AF-A0A834GF47-F1
#
_entry.id   AF-A0A834GF47-F1
#
_cell.length_a   1.000
_cell.length_b   1.000
_cell.length_c   1.000
_cell.angle_alpha   90.00
_cell.angle_beta   90.00
_cell.angle_gamma   90.00
#
_symmetry.space_group_name_H-M   'P 1'
#
loop_
_entity.id
_entity.type
_entity.pdbx_description
1 polymer ?
#
loop_
_entity_poly.entity_id
_entity_poly.type
_entity_poly.pdbx_seq_one_letter_code
_entity_poly.pdbx_strand_id
1 'polypeptide(L)'
;MTTSTSKIPTSFPSPNAQISLFTAFFLFLLPIASSDYFRVTNFSPATPDVVYQGDAVTLAGAVEFNSLTYLCHVGWATYAERIQLWDSKTETLSDFTTNFSFIIDTLESSTYGHGLAFFLAPVGFQIPPNSAGGFLGLFNTTTSNSEENQMVMVEFDSYPNPEWDPAYEHIGNNNNSIGSVITTPWNASLHSGETCTASITYNASTKNLSVFWSYGGNSSSQGSLSYKIDLMEILPEWLMVGFSAATGKYLEKHTLESWAFSSSFNTKTARGKHTNDIKLIVALTVSMEIGLVEWVWDLYGRGQILSAIDERLKSNFDAKEVECLMIIGLWCAYPDHSLRPSIRHAIQVLHFEAAMPHLHMKMPVPIYRVPGAGSSRTRPEEPVIHSGQEIISSSIEIGR
;
A
#
# COMPACT_ATOMS: atom_id res chain seq x y z
N MET A 1 49.13 29.21 -50.43
CA MET A 1 47.70 29.24 -50.81
C MET A 1 47.32 27.84 -51.23
N THR A 2 46.67 27.08 -50.35
CA THR A 2 46.05 25.79 -50.65
C THR A 2 44.80 25.70 -49.79
N THR A 3 43.67 25.61 -50.49
CA THR A 3 42.31 25.50 -49.98
C THR A 3 42.06 24.10 -49.44
N SER A 4 41.43 23.99 -48.27
CA SER A 4 40.74 22.77 -47.84
C SER A 4 39.37 23.16 -47.30
N THR A 5 38.37 22.88 -48.10
CA THR A 5 36.95 23.07 -47.81
C THR A 5 36.47 21.92 -46.92
N SER A 6 36.14 22.20 -45.66
CA SER A 6 35.44 21.23 -44.82
C SER A 6 33.99 21.11 -45.28
N LYS A 7 33.64 19.95 -45.83
CA LYS A 7 32.27 19.57 -46.19
C LYS A 7 31.39 19.56 -44.93
N ILE A 8 30.24 20.21 -45.02
CA ILE A 8 29.12 20.07 -44.07
C ILE A 8 28.51 18.68 -44.31
N PRO A 9 28.40 17.79 -43.28
CA PRO A 9 27.62 16.58 -43.43
C PRO A 9 26.14 16.92 -43.37
N THR A 10 25.50 16.97 -44.55
CA THR A 10 24.06 16.88 -44.70
C THR A 10 23.66 15.40 -44.60
N SER A 11 23.27 14.94 -43.42
CA SER A 11 22.52 13.68 -43.30
C SER A 11 21.45 13.85 -42.23
N PHE A 12 20.19 13.85 -42.65
CA PHE A 12 19.07 13.65 -41.75
C PHE A 12 19.19 12.26 -41.11
N PRO A 13 18.99 12.14 -39.78
CA PRO A 13 19.05 10.85 -39.11
C PRO A 13 17.93 9.92 -39.62
N SER A 14 18.24 8.63 -39.70
CA SER A 14 17.31 7.60 -40.19
C SER A 14 16.05 7.49 -39.32
N PRO A 15 14.89 7.09 -39.88
CA PRO A 15 13.60 7.03 -39.17
C PRO A 15 13.60 6.18 -37.90
N ASN A 16 14.58 5.29 -37.73
CA ASN A 16 14.67 4.37 -36.59
C ASN A 16 15.28 5.01 -35.33
N ALA A 17 15.95 6.18 -35.44
CA ALA A 17 16.46 6.92 -34.28
C ALA A 17 15.38 7.81 -33.63
N GLN A 18 14.37 8.25 -34.39
CA GLN A 18 13.26 9.02 -33.83
C GLN A 18 12.26 8.17 -33.05
N ILE A 19 12.11 6.89 -33.39
CA ILE A 19 11.20 5.96 -32.69
C ILE A 19 11.72 5.62 -31.29
N SER A 20 13.05 5.51 -31.11
CA SER A 20 13.66 5.18 -29.81
C SER A 20 13.76 6.38 -28.85
N LEU A 21 13.78 7.61 -29.37
CA LEU A 21 13.73 8.82 -28.55
C LEU A 21 12.27 9.16 -28.14
N PHE A 22 11.29 8.82 -28.99
CA PHE A 22 9.87 8.92 -28.67
C PHE A 22 9.42 7.92 -27.60
N THR A 23 9.97 6.70 -27.56
CA THR A 23 9.63 5.70 -26.51
C THR A 23 10.17 6.09 -25.14
N ALA A 24 11.35 6.72 -25.05
CA ALA A 24 11.86 7.28 -23.80
C ALA A 24 11.00 8.47 -23.32
N PHE A 25 10.49 9.30 -24.23
CA PHE A 25 9.56 10.39 -23.91
C PHE A 25 8.16 9.88 -23.51
N PHE A 26 7.68 8.78 -24.10
CA PHE A 26 6.43 8.14 -23.68
C PHE A 26 6.50 7.56 -22.27
N LEU A 27 7.65 7.08 -21.78
CA LEU A 27 7.79 6.68 -20.37
C LEU A 27 7.66 7.86 -19.39
N PHE A 28 7.90 9.10 -19.84
CA PHE A 28 7.69 10.33 -19.07
C PHE A 28 6.33 11.02 -19.33
N LEU A 29 5.64 10.66 -20.42
CA LEU A 29 4.28 11.14 -20.76
C LEU A 29 3.17 10.14 -20.46
N LEU A 30 3.50 8.88 -20.15
CA LEU A 30 2.53 7.97 -19.54
C LEU A 30 1.98 8.70 -18.32
N PRO A 31 0.65 8.78 -18.14
CA PRO A 31 0.11 9.23 -16.89
C PRO A 31 0.71 8.30 -15.84
N ILE A 32 1.68 8.80 -15.06
CA ILE A 32 2.20 8.09 -13.90
C ILE A 32 0.95 7.72 -13.12
N ALA A 33 0.69 6.41 -13.02
CA ALA A 33 -0.34 5.90 -12.16
C ALA A 33 -0.01 6.44 -10.77
N SER A 34 -0.82 7.37 -10.27
CA SER A 34 -0.83 7.60 -8.83
C SER A 34 -1.27 6.27 -8.22
N SER A 35 -0.55 5.84 -7.19
CA SER A 35 -0.82 4.58 -6.51
C SER A 35 -1.36 4.92 -5.15
N ASP A 36 -2.53 4.37 -4.80
CA ASP A 36 -2.95 4.33 -3.40
C ASP A 36 -1.98 3.36 -2.70
N TYR A 37 -1.08 3.92 -1.89
CA TYR A 37 -0.06 3.19 -1.14
C TYR A 37 -0.07 3.59 0.32
N PHE A 38 -0.11 2.60 1.19
CA PHE A 38 0.21 2.78 2.60
C PHE A 38 1.01 1.60 3.13
N ARG A 39 1.73 1.85 4.23
CA ARG A 39 2.49 0.83 4.95
C ARG A 39 2.51 1.16 6.43
N VAL A 40 2.09 0.18 7.22
CA VAL A 40 2.07 0.21 8.68
C VAL A 40 2.91 -0.96 9.17
N THR A 41 4.02 -0.65 9.85
CA THR A 41 4.90 -1.65 10.48
C THR A 41 4.90 -1.54 12.00
N ASN A 42 4.10 -0.62 12.55
CA ASN A 42 3.91 -0.42 13.98
C ASN A 42 2.54 0.21 14.19
N PHE A 43 1.60 -0.58 14.69
CA PHE A 43 0.23 -0.16 14.98
C PHE A 43 0.14 0.55 16.33
N SER A 44 -0.56 1.68 16.37
CA SER A 44 -0.73 2.49 17.57
C SER A 44 -2.10 3.15 17.56
N PRO A 45 -2.72 3.47 18.71
CA PRO A 45 -3.95 4.25 18.72
C PRO A 45 -3.80 5.62 18.04
N ALA A 46 -2.55 6.09 17.88
CA ALA A 46 -2.22 7.34 17.22
C ALA A 46 -1.93 7.21 15.72
N THR A 47 -1.91 6.00 15.12
CA THR A 47 -1.78 5.86 13.65
C THR A 47 -3.11 6.19 13.00
N PRO A 48 -3.26 7.35 12.33
CA PRO A 48 -4.56 7.80 11.81
C PRO A 48 -5.04 6.98 10.61
N ASP A 49 -4.15 6.18 10.03
CA ASP A 49 -4.39 5.45 8.77
C ASP A 49 -5.18 4.15 8.97
N VAL A 50 -5.35 3.66 10.21
CA VAL A 50 -6.05 2.40 10.50
C VAL A 50 -7.12 2.62 11.58
N VAL A 51 -8.32 2.11 11.31
CA VAL A 51 -9.46 2.14 12.22
C VAL A 51 -9.66 0.75 12.82
N TYR A 52 -9.80 0.69 14.13
CA TYR A 52 -10.03 -0.54 14.89
C TYR A 52 -11.50 -0.61 15.32
N GLN A 53 -12.14 -1.75 15.10
CA GLN A 53 -13.54 -1.99 15.47
C GLN A 53 -13.71 -3.37 16.12
N GLY A 54 -14.84 -3.55 16.81
CA GLY A 54 -15.06 -4.73 17.63
C GLY A 54 -14.04 -4.78 18.77
N ASP A 55 -13.47 -5.96 18.99
CA ASP A 55 -12.49 -6.22 20.05
C ASP A 55 -11.04 -5.97 19.62
N ALA A 56 -10.82 -5.46 18.41
CA ALA A 56 -9.47 -5.18 17.91
C ALA A 56 -8.82 -4.04 18.72
N VAL A 57 -7.63 -4.30 19.24
CA VAL A 57 -6.83 -3.34 20.01
C VAL A 57 -5.38 -3.38 19.56
N THR A 58 -4.68 -2.25 19.70
CA THR A 58 -3.24 -2.21 19.44
C THR A 58 -2.47 -2.55 20.70
N LEU A 59 -1.56 -3.52 20.63
CA LEU A 59 -0.64 -3.87 21.71
C LEU A 59 0.78 -4.05 21.16
N ALA A 60 1.76 -3.38 21.78
CA ALA A 60 3.17 -3.51 21.45
C ALA A 60 3.54 -3.33 19.95
N GLY A 61 2.79 -2.49 19.22
CA GLY A 61 3.04 -2.25 17.79
C GLY A 61 2.33 -3.22 16.85
N ALA A 62 1.52 -4.15 17.37
CA ALA A 62 0.68 -5.08 16.62
C ALA A 62 -0.82 -4.81 16.88
N VAL A 63 -1.70 -5.42 16.09
CA VAL A 63 -3.15 -5.47 16.36
C VAL A 63 -3.50 -6.84 16.89
N GLU A 64 -4.10 -6.90 18.08
CA GLU A 64 -4.74 -8.12 18.60
C GLU A 64 -6.23 -8.04 18.32
N PHE A 65 -6.79 -9.03 17.64
CA PHE A 65 -8.21 -8.99 17.24
C PHE A 65 -9.17 -9.52 18.30
N ASN A 66 -8.66 -10.24 19.29
CA ASN A 66 -9.49 -10.87 20.31
C ASN A 66 -8.79 -10.93 21.67
N SER A 67 -9.59 -10.85 22.74
CA SER A 67 -9.16 -11.17 24.09
C SER A 67 -9.22 -12.68 24.33
N LEU A 68 -8.45 -13.16 25.31
CA LEU A 68 -8.53 -14.53 25.82
C LEU A 68 -9.41 -14.65 27.08
N THR A 69 -10.04 -13.54 27.49
CA THR A 69 -10.82 -13.49 28.74
C THR A 69 -12.24 -14.01 28.55
N TYR A 70 -12.83 -13.79 27.37
CA TYR A 70 -14.20 -14.18 27.03
C TYR A 70 -14.22 -14.98 25.72
N LEU A 71 -15.39 -15.53 25.40
CA LEU A 71 -15.63 -16.29 24.18
C LEU A 71 -16.34 -15.41 23.14
N CYS A 72 -16.31 -15.84 21.88
CA CYS A 72 -17.06 -15.23 20.79
C CYS A 72 -16.65 -13.77 20.48
N HIS A 73 -15.37 -13.54 20.19
CA HIS A 73 -14.85 -12.23 19.84
C HIS A 73 -14.91 -11.97 18.34
N VAL A 74 -15.03 -10.70 17.96
CA VAL A 74 -14.87 -10.21 16.58
C VAL A 74 -14.05 -8.93 16.63
N GLY A 75 -12.97 -8.88 15.87
CA GLY A 75 -12.14 -7.69 15.75
C GLY A 75 -11.87 -7.35 14.29
N TRP A 76 -11.92 -6.06 13.95
CA TRP A 76 -11.55 -5.54 12.64
C TRP A 76 -10.43 -4.52 12.74
N ALA A 77 -9.54 -4.53 11.74
CA ALA A 77 -8.58 -3.46 11.47
C ALA A 77 -8.71 -3.04 10.02
N THR A 78 -9.17 -1.82 9.75
CA THR A 78 -9.52 -1.34 8.41
C THR A 78 -8.72 -0.09 8.05
N TYR A 79 -8.40 0.08 6.77
CA TYR A 79 -7.74 1.31 6.32
C TYR A 79 -8.73 2.47 6.39
N ALA A 80 -8.28 3.62 6.93
CA ALA A 80 -9.15 4.74 7.26
C ALA A 80 -9.75 5.45 6.04
N GLU A 81 -9.01 5.48 4.93
CA GLU A 81 -9.50 6.05 3.68
C GLU A 81 -10.09 4.96 2.76
N ARG A 82 -10.99 5.37 1.88
CA ARG A 82 -11.54 4.49 0.84
C ARG A 82 -10.56 4.27 -0.30
N ILE A 83 -10.57 3.09 -0.88
CA ILE A 83 -9.76 2.69 -2.03
C ILE A 83 -10.64 2.58 -3.28
N GLN A 84 -10.14 3.04 -4.42
CA GLN A 84 -10.79 2.81 -5.71
C GLN A 84 -9.96 1.82 -6.52
N LEU A 85 -10.55 0.70 -6.96
CA LEU A 85 -9.86 -0.29 -7.80
C LEU A 85 -10.30 -0.23 -9.26
N TRP A 86 -11.45 0.36 -9.56
CA TRP A 86 -11.95 0.51 -10.92
C TRP A 86 -12.81 1.78 -11.10
N ASP A 87 -12.98 2.21 -12.35
CA ASP A 87 -13.86 3.32 -12.75
C ASP A 87 -14.86 2.83 -13.80
N SER A 88 -16.14 3.03 -13.53
CA SER A 88 -17.24 2.63 -14.42
C SER A 88 -17.28 3.42 -15.73
N LYS A 89 -16.71 4.63 -15.76
CA LYS A 89 -16.71 5.47 -16.97
C LYS A 89 -15.69 5.02 -18.00
N THR A 90 -14.55 4.53 -17.53
CA THR A 90 -13.43 4.09 -18.37
C THR A 90 -13.40 2.57 -18.52
N GLU A 91 -14.16 1.84 -17.70
CA GLU A 91 -14.12 0.38 -17.57
C GLU A 91 -12.69 -0.13 -17.29
N THR A 92 -11.89 0.68 -16.59
CA THR A 92 -10.51 0.35 -16.24
C THR A 92 -10.45 -0.20 -14.82
N LEU A 93 -9.90 -1.41 -14.69
CA LEU A 93 -9.61 -2.07 -13.43
C LEU A 93 -8.09 -2.04 -13.17
N SER A 94 -7.71 -1.83 -11.92
CA SER A 94 -6.31 -1.75 -11.49
C SER A 94 -5.83 -2.99 -10.78
N ASP A 95 -4.52 -3.21 -10.92
CA ASP A 95 -3.80 -4.18 -10.12
C ASP A 95 -3.75 -3.72 -8.66
N PHE A 96 -3.71 -4.67 -7.73
CA PHE A 96 -3.34 -4.37 -6.36
C PHE A 96 -2.42 -5.44 -5.78
N THR A 97 -1.73 -5.06 -4.72
CA THR A 97 -0.94 -5.95 -3.89
C THR A 97 -1.09 -5.54 -2.45
N THR A 98 -1.37 -6.49 -1.57
CA THR A 98 -1.28 -6.30 -0.12
C THR A 98 -0.29 -7.30 0.45
N ASN A 99 0.60 -6.83 1.30
CA ASN A 99 1.58 -7.65 2.01
C ASN A 99 1.36 -7.45 3.50
N PHE A 100 1.34 -8.52 4.27
CA PHE A 100 1.12 -8.46 5.69
C PHE A 100 1.81 -9.61 6.41
N SER A 101 2.04 -9.40 7.70
CA SER A 101 2.53 -10.45 8.60
C SER A 101 1.56 -10.59 9.75
N PHE A 102 1.24 -11.82 10.11
CA PHE A 102 0.29 -12.12 11.18
C PHE A 102 0.71 -13.38 11.94
N ILE A 103 0.14 -13.56 13.12
CA ILE A 103 0.32 -14.73 13.98
C ILE A 103 -1.07 -15.29 14.31
N ILE A 104 -1.21 -16.61 14.19
CA ILE A 104 -2.27 -17.38 14.82
C ILE A 104 -1.62 -18.27 15.88
N ASP A 105 -2.03 -18.07 17.13
CA ASP A 105 -1.57 -18.88 18.26
C ASP A 105 -2.73 -19.74 18.76
N THR A 106 -2.61 -21.05 18.56
CA THR A 106 -3.61 -22.06 18.95
C THR A 106 -3.56 -22.39 20.44
N LEU A 107 -2.64 -21.77 21.20
CA LEU A 107 -2.51 -21.88 22.65
C LEU A 107 -2.28 -23.33 23.11
N GLU A 108 -1.59 -24.13 22.29
CA GLU A 108 -1.36 -25.57 22.51
C GLU A 108 -2.65 -26.39 22.68
N SER A 109 -3.80 -25.84 22.25
CA SER A 109 -5.09 -26.50 22.34
C SER A 109 -5.23 -27.56 21.25
N SER A 110 -5.90 -28.68 21.56
CA SER A 110 -6.31 -29.67 20.55
C SER A 110 -7.56 -29.25 19.77
N THR A 111 -8.20 -28.15 20.15
CA THR A 111 -9.35 -27.58 19.43
C THR A 111 -9.31 -26.05 19.56
N TYR A 112 -9.19 -25.37 18.44
CA TYR A 112 -8.97 -23.93 18.31
C TYR A 112 -9.82 -23.39 17.13
N GLY A 113 -9.89 -22.07 16.96
CA GLY A 113 -10.68 -21.46 15.89
C GLY A 113 -10.94 -19.96 16.09
N HIS A 114 -11.35 -19.21 15.06
CA HIS A 114 -11.85 -19.68 13.76
C HIS A 114 -11.14 -19.05 12.55
N GLY A 115 -10.09 -18.25 12.74
CA GLY A 115 -9.30 -17.72 11.65
C GLY A 115 -9.34 -16.20 11.43
N LEU A 116 -8.59 -15.80 10.41
CA LEU A 116 -8.34 -14.42 10.00
C LEU A 116 -8.67 -14.27 8.51
N ALA A 117 -9.27 -13.15 8.11
CA ALA A 117 -9.53 -12.84 6.71
C ALA A 117 -9.06 -11.43 6.32
N PHE A 118 -8.42 -11.29 5.16
CA PHE A 118 -8.29 -10.02 4.46
C PHE A 118 -9.49 -9.83 3.55
N PHE A 119 -10.14 -8.66 3.56
CA PHE A 119 -11.36 -8.42 2.80
C PHE A 119 -11.35 -7.10 2.01
N LEU A 120 -12.10 -7.11 0.91
CA LEU A 120 -12.52 -5.97 0.11
C LEU A 120 -14.06 -5.90 0.20
N ALA A 121 -14.61 -4.79 0.67
CA ALA A 121 -16.05 -4.63 0.87
C ALA A 121 -16.53 -3.20 0.56
N PRO A 122 -17.84 -2.95 0.43
CA PRO A 122 -18.37 -1.60 0.22
C PRO A 122 -17.97 -0.65 1.35
N VAL A 123 -17.69 0.61 1.01
CA VAL A 123 -17.42 1.64 2.03
C VAL A 123 -18.60 1.73 3.01
N GLY A 124 -18.29 1.61 4.30
CA GLY A 124 -19.29 1.66 5.36
C GLY A 124 -19.92 0.31 5.69
N PHE A 125 -19.45 -0.79 5.10
CA PHE A 125 -19.78 -2.15 5.55
C PHE A 125 -19.51 -2.26 7.07
N GLN A 126 -20.43 -2.89 7.80
CA GLN A 126 -20.39 -3.00 9.25
C GLN A 126 -20.28 -4.46 9.66
N ILE A 127 -19.68 -4.73 10.82
CA ILE A 127 -19.67 -6.06 11.43
C ILE A 127 -21.13 -6.55 11.54
N PRO A 128 -21.50 -7.66 10.87
CA PRO A 128 -22.85 -8.18 10.98
C PRO A 128 -23.18 -8.61 12.42
N PRO A 129 -24.43 -8.49 12.87
CA PRO A 129 -24.83 -9.04 14.15
C PRO A 129 -24.66 -10.56 14.16
N ASN A 130 -24.21 -11.12 15.28
CA ASN A 130 -23.97 -12.56 15.48
C ASN A 130 -22.95 -13.16 14.49
N SER A 131 -21.87 -12.43 14.22
CA SER A 131 -20.84 -12.78 13.23
C SER A 131 -19.57 -13.44 13.83
N ALA A 132 -19.61 -13.83 15.10
CA ALA A 132 -18.48 -14.51 15.74
C ALA A 132 -18.27 -15.95 15.21
N GLY A 133 -17.15 -16.57 15.59
CA GLY A 133 -16.78 -17.92 15.15
C GLY A 133 -16.52 -18.00 13.65
N GLY A 134 -16.97 -19.08 13.01
CA GLY A 134 -16.75 -19.35 11.59
C GLY A 134 -17.40 -18.34 10.62
N PHE A 135 -18.17 -17.36 11.11
CA PHE A 135 -18.64 -16.25 10.28
C PHE A 135 -17.58 -15.13 10.11
N LEU A 136 -16.42 -15.27 10.78
CA LEU A 136 -15.23 -14.44 10.63
C LEU A 136 -15.47 -12.95 10.81
N GLY A 137 -16.51 -12.52 11.52
CA GLY A 137 -16.85 -11.11 11.66
C GLY A 137 -17.34 -10.44 10.37
N LEU A 138 -17.56 -11.19 9.29
CA LEU A 138 -17.90 -10.69 7.95
C LEU A 138 -19.28 -11.14 7.46
N PHE A 139 -19.81 -12.24 8.01
CA PHE A 139 -21.09 -12.82 7.61
C PHE A 139 -22.01 -13.07 8.79
N ASN A 140 -23.26 -13.42 8.53
CA ASN A 140 -24.13 -14.07 9.49
C ASN A 140 -24.99 -15.11 8.78
N THR A 141 -25.87 -15.79 9.50
CA THR A 141 -26.73 -16.83 8.95
C THR A 141 -27.59 -16.38 7.75
N THR A 142 -27.92 -15.10 7.65
CA THR A 142 -28.73 -14.56 6.54
C THR A 142 -27.89 -14.05 5.37
N THR A 143 -26.62 -13.72 5.60
CA THR A 143 -25.72 -13.16 4.58
C THR A 143 -24.62 -14.13 4.15
N SER A 144 -24.57 -15.35 4.69
CA SER A 144 -23.49 -16.32 4.44
C SER A 144 -23.31 -16.74 2.97
N ASN A 145 -24.29 -16.46 2.10
CA ASN A 145 -24.17 -16.61 0.65
C ASN A 145 -25.17 -15.65 -0.02
N SER A 146 -24.73 -14.41 -0.27
CA SER A 146 -25.57 -13.36 -0.85
C SER A 146 -24.76 -12.42 -1.73
N GLU A 147 -25.21 -12.21 -2.97
CA GLU A 147 -24.61 -11.23 -3.89
C GLU A 147 -24.72 -9.78 -3.37
N GLU A 148 -25.67 -9.50 -2.48
CA GLU A 148 -25.83 -8.20 -1.83
C GLU A 148 -24.65 -7.83 -0.92
N ASN A 149 -23.82 -8.80 -0.53
CA ASN A 149 -22.63 -8.53 0.28
C ASN A 149 -21.59 -7.70 -0.46
N GLN A 150 -21.48 -7.90 -1.78
CA GLN A 150 -20.46 -7.27 -2.63
C GLN A 150 -19.05 -7.36 -2.03
N MET A 151 -18.65 -8.57 -1.64
CA MET A 151 -17.42 -8.82 -0.88
C MET A 151 -16.54 -9.86 -1.56
N VAL A 152 -15.23 -9.60 -1.55
CA VAL A 152 -14.19 -10.58 -1.88
C VAL A 152 -13.25 -10.66 -0.69
N MET A 153 -12.93 -11.87 -0.25
CA MET A 153 -11.98 -12.07 0.85
C MET A 153 -11.03 -13.23 0.59
N VAL A 154 -9.94 -13.22 1.33
CA VAL A 154 -9.00 -14.32 1.47
C VAL A 154 -8.96 -14.70 2.93
N GLU A 155 -9.34 -15.93 3.25
CA GLU A 155 -9.38 -16.46 4.61
C GLU A 155 -8.21 -17.38 4.91
N PHE A 156 -7.79 -17.37 6.16
CA PHE A 156 -6.86 -18.31 6.80
C PHE A 156 -7.69 -19.00 7.88
N ASP A 157 -8.37 -20.07 7.50
CA ASP A 157 -9.34 -20.78 8.32
C ASP A 157 -8.68 -21.95 9.07
N SER A 158 -8.69 -21.83 10.39
CA SER A 158 -8.12 -22.76 11.36
C SER A 158 -9.17 -23.73 11.92
N TYR A 159 -10.44 -23.60 11.54
CA TYR A 159 -11.51 -24.45 12.04
C TYR A 159 -12.50 -24.86 10.94
N PRO A 160 -12.40 -26.09 10.41
CA PRO A 160 -13.31 -26.54 9.35
C PRO A 160 -14.74 -26.66 9.87
N ASN A 161 -15.62 -25.76 9.44
CA ASN A 161 -17.06 -25.82 9.67
C ASN A 161 -17.73 -26.73 8.62
N PRO A 162 -18.24 -27.93 9.00
CA PRO A 162 -18.75 -28.92 8.03
C PRO A 162 -19.91 -28.44 7.15
N GLU A 163 -20.57 -27.35 7.54
CA GLU A 163 -21.66 -26.73 6.80
C GLU A 163 -21.21 -26.07 5.49
N TRP A 164 -19.97 -25.59 5.40
CA TRP A 164 -19.45 -24.88 4.21
C TRP A 164 -17.98 -25.13 3.87
N ASP A 165 -17.19 -25.69 4.79
CA ASP A 165 -15.75 -25.91 4.59
C ASP A 165 -15.41 -27.30 4.09
N PRO A 166 -14.24 -27.46 3.43
CA PRO A 166 -13.60 -28.76 3.34
C PRO A 166 -13.34 -29.35 4.72
N ALA A 167 -13.14 -30.68 4.79
CA ALA A 167 -12.87 -31.39 6.05
C ALA A 167 -11.45 -31.15 6.62
N TYR A 168 -10.84 -30.01 6.31
CA TYR A 168 -9.49 -29.63 6.71
C TYR A 168 -9.37 -28.10 6.84
N GLU A 169 -8.48 -27.66 7.71
CA GLU A 169 -8.03 -26.26 7.79
C GLU A 169 -7.44 -25.80 6.45
N HIS A 170 -7.70 -24.56 6.07
CA HIS A 170 -7.40 -24.14 4.71
C HIS A 170 -7.17 -22.64 4.59
N ILE A 171 -6.52 -22.27 3.48
CA ILE A 171 -6.56 -20.91 2.96
C ILE A 171 -7.52 -20.89 1.78
N GLY A 172 -8.37 -19.89 1.74
CA GLY A 172 -9.52 -19.82 0.86
C GLY A 172 -9.64 -18.48 0.14
N ASN A 173 -10.15 -18.52 -1.10
CA ASN A 173 -10.61 -17.33 -1.81
C ASN A 173 -12.14 -17.37 -1.88
N ASN A 174 -12.80 -16.33 -1.38
CA ASN A 174 -14.25 -16.29 -1.25
C ASN A 174 -14.82 -15.11 -2.03
N ASN A 175 -16.03 -15.28 -2.58
CA ASN A 175 -16.80 -14.20 -3.19
C ASN A 175 -18.27 -14.24 -2.72
N ASN A 176 -18.74 -13.19 -2.06
CA ASN A 176 -20.12 -13.05 -1.59
C ASN A 176 -20.66 -14.18 -0.68
N SER A 177 -19.82 -15.15 -0.30
CA SER A 177 -20.15 -16.36 0.42
C SER A 177 -19.07 -16.66 1.45
N ILE A 178 -19.45 -17.20 2.62
CA ILE A 178 -18.50 -17.71 3.62
C ILE A 178 -17.83 -18.99 3.14
N GLY A 179 -18.53 -19.83 2.38
CA GLY A 179 -17.90 -20.98 1.73
C GLY A 179 -16.97 -20.52 0.61
N SER A 180 -15.70 -20.92 0.69
CA SER A 180 -14.67 -20.64 -0.30
C SER A 180 -14.98 -21.20 -1.69
N VAL A 181 -14.63 -20.44 -2.74
CA VAL A 181 -14.76 -20.91 -4.13
C VAL A 181 -13.63 -21.87 -4.50
N ILE A 182 -12.45 -21.63 -3.93
CA ILE A 182 -11.30 -22.50 -4.05
C ILE A 182 -10.49 -22.44 -2.75
N THR A 183 -9.95 -23.58 -2.37
CA THR A 183 -9.18 -23.74 -1.14
C THR A 183 -7.86 -24.46 -1.42
N THR A 184 -6.95 -24.34 -0.46
CA THR A 184 -5.72 -25.14 -0.40
C THR A 184 -5.48 -25.56 1.05
N PRO A 185 -5.05 -26.81 1.32
CA PRO A 185 -4.76 -27.25 2.68
C PRO A 185 -3.71 -26.36 3.35
N TRP A 186 -4.01 -25.97 4.57
CA TRP A 186 -3.14 -25.19 5.46
C TRP A 186 -3.39 -25.68 6.89
N ASN A 187 -2.45 -25.53 7.81
CA ASN A 187 -2.65 -26.01 9.18
C ASN A 187 -2.03 -25.04 10.18
N ALA A 188 -2.86 -24.41 10.99
CA ALA A 188 -2.47 -23.43 11.98
C ALA A 188 -1.60 -24.06 13.08
N SER A 189 -1.94 -25.26 13.56
CA SER A 189 -1.21 -25.90 14.68
C SER A 189 0.25 -26.22 14.37
N LEU A 190 0.59 -26.50 13.10
CA LEU A 190 1.98 -26.74 12.71
C LEU A 190 2.88 -25.50 12.86
N HIS A 191 2.26 -24.31 12.94
CA HIS A 191 2.92 -23.01 12.98
C HIS A 191 2.36 -22.11 14.08
N SER A 192 1.83 -22.71 15.16
CA SER A 192 1.21 -21.97 16.25
C SER A 192 2.19 -20.97 16.87
N GLY A 193 1.79 -19.71 16.93
CA GLY A 193 2.62 -18.64 17.49
C GLY A 193 3.77 -18.19 16.57
N GLU A 194 3.93 -18.80 15.39
CA GLU A 194 4.91 -18.37 14.39
C GLU A 194 4.34 -17.26 13.50
N THR A 195 5.18 -16.31 13.10
CA THR A 195 4.81 -15.29 12.13
C THR A 195 4.63 -15.89 10.73
N CYS A 196 3.42 -15.79 10.20
CA CYS A 196 3.13 -15.99 8.78
C CYS A 196 3.35 -14.68 8.02
N THR A 197 4.07 -14.73 6.90
CA THR A 197 4.15 -13.61 5.94
C THR A 197 3.32 -13.95 4.72
N ALA A 198 2.36 -13.10 4.39
CA ALA A 198 1.44 -13.30 3.28
C ALA A 198 1.45 -12.13 2.28
N SER A 199 1.20 -12.45 1.02
CA SER A 199 1.03 -11.51 -0.07
C SER A 199 -0.20 -11.89 -0.88
N ILE A 200 -1.13 -10.95 -1.05
CA ILE A 200 -2.28 -11.10 -1.93
C ILE A 200 -2.10 -10.13 -3.09
N THR A 201 -2.14 -10.65 -4.31
CA THR A 201 -1.96 -9.89 -5.54
C THR A 201 -3.17 -10.08 -6.44
N TYR A 202 -3.60 -9.01 -7.08
CA TYR A 202 -4.59 -9.06 -8.14
C TYR A 202 -4.01 -8.48 -9.42
N ASN A 203 -4.08 -9.27 -10.49
CA ASN A 203 -3.71 -8.83 -11.82
C ASN A 203 -4.98 -8.57 -12.63
N ALA A 204 -5.27 -7.30 -12.92
CA ALA A 204 -6.47 -6.85 -13.62
C ALA A 204 -6.50 -7.34 -15.07
N SER A 205 -5.36 -7.47 -15.73
CA SER A 205 -5.28 -7.93 -17.12
C SER A 205 -5.65 -9.41 -17.25
N THR A 206 -5.26 -10.24 -16.28
CA THR A 206 -5.57 -11.67 -16.28
C THR A 206 -6.79 -12.04 -15.44
N LYS A 207 -7.34 -11.06 -14.70
CA LYS A 207 -8.42 -11.23 -13.71
C LYS A 207 -8.08 -12.31 -12.68
N ASN A 208 -6.86 -12.28 -12.16
CA ASN A 208 -6.34 -13.36 -11.31
C ASN A 208 -6.01 -12.83 -9.92
N LEU A 209 -6.68 -13.37 -8.90
CA LEU A 209 -6.41 -13.15 -7.49
C LEU A 209 -5.53 -14.28 -6.97
N SER A 210 -4.32 -13.94 -6.55
CA SER A 210 -3.31 -14.89 -6.08
C SER A 210 -2.89 -14.57 -4.66
N VAL A 211 -2.84 -15.61 -3.83
CA VAL A 211 -2.38 -15.56 -2.45
C VAL A 211 -1.08 -16.36 -2.37
N PHE A 212 -0.08 -15.82 -1.70
CA PHE A 212 1.14 -16.51 -1.32
C PHE A 212 1.36 -16.34 0.18
N TRP A 213 1.81 -17.37 0.86
CA TRP A 213 2.17 -17.30 2.28
C TRP A 213 3.42 -18.12 2.58
N SER A 214 4.15 -17.75 3.62
CA SER A 214 5.31 -18.50 4.10
C SER A 214 5.55 -18.31 5.59
N TYR A 215 6.15 -19.33 6.21
CA TYR A 215 6.68 -19.31 7.57
C TYR A 215 8.21 -19.42 7.54
N GLY A 216 8.91 -18.57 8.30
CA GLY A 216 10.36 -18.67 8.53
C GLY A 216 11.26 -18.58 7.28
N GLY A 217 10.73 -18.17 6.11
CA GLY A 217 11.49 -18.03 4.86
C GLY A 217 12.01 -19.34 4.25
N ASN A 218 11.63 -20.50 4.79
CA ASN A 218 12.03 -21.82 4.29
C ASN A 218 10.99 -22.35 3.29
N SER A 219 11.46 -22.95 2.18
CA SER A 219 10.61 -23.41 1.08
C SER A 219 9.66 -24.57 1.42
N SER A 220 9.84 -25.24 2.57
CA SER A 220 8.98 -26.32 3.03
C SER A 220 7.68 -25.87 3.70
N SER A 221 7.60 -24.60 4.11
CA SER A 221 6.48 -24.05 4.91
C SER A 221 5.87 -22.84 4.21
N GLN A 222 5.74 -22.92 2.88
CA GLN A 222 5.12 -21.91 2.03
C GLN A 222 4.09 -22.54 1.11
N GLY A 223 3.16 -21.74 0.62
CA GLY A 223 2.21 -22.17 -0.39
C GLY A 223 1.63 -21.01 -1.16
N SER A 224 0.78 -21.35 -2.13
CA SER A 224 0.08 -20.36 -2.93
C SER A 224 -1.26 -20.89 -3.40
N LEU A 225 -2.21 -19.99 -3.60
CA LEU A 225 -3.53 -20.23 -4.16
C LEU A 225 -3.78 -19.19 -5.25
N SER A 226 -4.50 -19.54 -6.33
CA SER A 226 -4.88 -18.58 -7.36
C SER A 226 -6.25 -18.88 -7.91
N TYR A 227 -7.03 -17.83 -8.13
CA TYR A 227 -8.40 -17.91 -8.61
C TYR A 227 -8.67 -16.80 -9.62
N LYS A 228 -9.34 -17.17 -10.72
CA LYS A 228 -9.72 -16.22 -11.75
C LYS A 228 -11.06 -15.60 -11.38
N ILE A 229 -11.08 -14.30 -11.12
CA ILE A 229 -12.21 -13.54 -10.62
C ILE A 229 -12.23 -12.14 -11.24
N ASP A 230 -13.37 -11.71 -11.75
CA ASP A 230 -13.55 -10.32 -12.17
C ASP A 230 -14.06 -9.48 -10.99
N LEU A 231 -13.20 -8.61 -10.47
CA LEU A 231 -13.59 -7.75 -9.35
C LEU A 231 -14.66 -6.71 -9.74
N MET A 232 -14.76 -6.31 -11.02
CA MET A 232 -15.79 -5.36 -11.46
C MET A 232 -17.21 -5.96 -11.44
N GLU A 233 -17.33 -7.28 -11.50
CA GLU A 233 -18.62 -7.97 -11.46
C GLU A 233 -19.17 -8.09 -10.02
N ILE A 234 -18.33 -7.85 -9.01
CA ILE A 234 -18.64 -8.16 -7.60
C ILE A 234 -18.58 -6.90 -6.73
N LEU A 235 -17.48 -6.13 -6.84
CA LEU A 235 -17.15 -5.05 -5.93
C LEU A 235 -17.61 -3.69 -6.48
N PRO A 236 -18.11 -2.77 -5.64
CA PRO A 236 -18.35 -1.39 -6.07
C PRO A 236 -17.03 -0.66 -6.40
N GLU A 237 -17.12 0.50 -7.03
CA GLU A 237 -15.92 1.30 -7.39
C GLU A 237 -15.10 1.70 -6.16
N TRP A 238 -15.77 2.13 -5.09
CA TRP A 238 -15.16 2.57 -3.85
C TRP A 238 -15.31 1.51 -2.76
N LEU A 239 -14.17 1.15 -2.17
CA LEU A 239 -14.04 0.03 -1.26
C LEU A 239 -13.43 0.47 0.06
N MET A 240 -13.81 -0.24 1.11
CA MET A 240 -12.97 -0.36 2.30
C MET A 240 -12.19 -1.67 2.22
N VAL A 241 -10.99 -1.65 2.78
CA VAL A 241 -10.12 -2.82 2.88
C VAL A 241 -9.69 -3.00 4.33
N GLY A 242 -9.52 -4.25 4.74
CA GLY A 242 -9.12 -4.52 6.11
C GLY A 242 -8.93 -5.99 6.40
N PHE A 243 -8.71 -6.24 7.69
CA PHE A 243 -8.66 -7.56 8.27
C PHE A 243 -9.80 -7.73 9.26
N SER A 244 -10.34 -8.93 9.27
CA SER A 244 -11.27 -9.40 10.30
C SER A 244 -10.72 -10.68 10.91
N ALA A 245 -10.89 -10.85 12.21
CA ALA A 245 -10.73 -12.14 12.85
C ALA A 245 -11.88 -12.37 13.83
N ALA A 246 -12.24 -13.63 14.01
CA ALA A 246 -13.24 -14.01 14.99
C ALA A 246 -12.88 -15.30 15.71
N THR A 247 -13.32 -15.38 16.96
CA THR A 247 -13.27 -16.62 17.74
C THR A 247 -14.68 -17.03 18.13
N GLY A 248 -14.83 -18.27 18.56
CA GLY A 248 -16.11 -18.83 18.98
C GLY A 248 -15.98 -19.43 20.37
N LYS A 249 -16.52 -20.65 20.52
CA LYS A 249 -16.31 -21.47 21.73
C LYS A 249 -14.87 -21.93 21.88
N TYR A 250 -14.19 -22.17 20.75
CA TYR A 250 -12.79 -22.56 20.71
C TYR A 250 -11.94 -21.29 20.55
N LEU A 251 -10.87 -21.23 21.34
CA LEU A 251 -10.02 -20.05 21.42
C LEU A 251 -8.76 -20.27 20.60
N GLU A 252 -8.38 -19.20 19.91
CA GLU A 252 -7.03 -18.94 19.43
C GLU A 252 -6.80 -17.44 19.44
N LYS A 253 -5.55 -17.01 19.33
CA LYS A 253 -5.21 -15.59 19.30
C LYS A 253 -4.79 -15.18 17.90
N HIS A 254 -5.38 -14.11 17.39
CA HIS A 254 -5.03 -13.52 16.10
C HIS A 254 -4.30 -12.19 16.31
N THR A 255 -3.13 -12.06 15.71
CA THR A 255 -2.32 -10.85 15.78
C THR A 255 -1.87 -10.40 14.39
N LEU A 256 -2.11 -9.14 14.01
CA LEU A 256 -1.55 -8.53 12.80
C LEU A 256 -0.31 -7.70 13.17
N GLU A 257 0.85 -8.04 12.60
CA GLU A 257 2.13 -7.42 12.93
C GLU A 257 2.53 -6.32 11.94
N SER A 258 2.21 -6.50 10.65
CA SER A 258 2.46 -5.48 9.64
C SER A 258 1.45 -5.55 8.51
N TRP A 259 1.24 -4.42 7.83
CA TRP A 259 0.35 -4.32 6.69
C TRP A 259 0.81 -3.26 5.71
N ALA A 260 0.95 -3.62 4.44
CA ALA A 260 1.20 -2.71 3.35
C ALA A 260 0.23 -3.01 2.20
N PHE A 261 -0.28 -1.97 1.55
CA PHE A 261 -1.15 -2.09 0.41
C PHE A 261 -0.66 -1.14 -0.69
N SER A 262 -0.72 -1.57 -1.94
CA SER A 262 -0.51 -0.74 -3.12
C SER A 262 -1.50 -1.09 -4.22
N SER A 263 -2.13 -0.09 -4.84
CA SER A 263 -2.89 -0.26 -6.09
C SER A 263 -2.37 0.67 -7.18
N SER A 264 -2.44 0.26 -8.45
CA SER A 264 -2.05 1.10 -9.60
C SER A 264 -3.14 2.07 -10.08
N PHE A 265 -4.21 2.29 -9.29
CA PHE A 265 -5.36 3.08 -9.71
C PHE A 265 -5.14 4.60 -9.59
N ASN A 266 -5.32 5.32 -10.70
CA ASN A 266 -5.00 6.75 -10.79
C ASN A 266 -6.16 7.62 -10.28
N THR A 267 -6.10 8.08 -9.03
CA THR A 267 -7.13 8.96 -8.43
C THR A 267 -7.00 10.41 -8.91
N LYS A 268 -7.08 10.68 -10.21
CA LYS A 268 -7.23 12.05 -10.73
C LYS A 268 -8.70 12.44 -10.83
N THR A 269 -9.39 12.72 -9.71
CA THR A 269 -10.25 13.93 -9.54
C THR A 269 -11.00 13.99 -8.19
N ALA A 270 -11.16 15.23 -7.73
CA ALA A 270 -12.04 15.73 -6.66
C ALA A 270 -11.53 15.67 -5.20
N ARG A 271 -10.41 16.35 -4.90
CA ARG A 271 -10.25 17.03 -3.61
C ARG A 271 -9.78 18.46 -3.84
N GLY A 272 -10.56 19.42 -3.36
CA GLY A 272 -10.23 20.84 -3.46
C GLY A 272 -8.91 21.14 -2.77
N LYS A 273 -8.01 21.79 -3.50
CA LYS A 273 -6.94 22.70 -3.07
C LYS A 273 -6.51 22.59 -1.59
N HIS A 274 -5.54 21.72 -1.29
CA HIS A 274 -4.42 22.10 -0.41
C HIS A 274 -3.17 21.26 -0.74
N THR A 275 -2.03 21.89 -0.52
CA THR A 275 -0.72 21.67 -1.14
C THR A 275 0.13 20.54 -0.53
N ASN A 276 0.90 19.90 -1.43
CA ASN A 276 2.23 19.30 -1.26
C ASN A 276 2.42 18.23 -0.19
N ASP A 277 2.26 16.97 -0.58
CA ASP A 277 3.09 15.85 -0.11
C ASP A 277 3.12 14.77 -1.20
N ILE A 278 4.22 14.69 -1.95
CA ILE A 278 4.49 13.58 -2.88
C ILE A 278 5.56 12.70 -2.21
N LYS A 279 5.13 11.59 -1.60
CA LYS A 279 6.03 10.53 -1.12
C LYS A 279 6.33 9.59 -2.28
N LEU A 280 7.61 9.45 -2.61
CA LEU A 280 8.14 8.58 -3.67
C LEU A 280 8.88 7.41 -3.01
N ILE A 281 8.44 6.16 -3.22
CA ILE A 281 9.27 4.96 -2.98
C ILE A 281 9.08 4.00 -4.17
N VAL A 282 10.14 3.85 -4.96
CA VAL A 282 10.27 2.79 -5.96
C VAL A 282 11.16 1.71 -5.35
N ALA A 283 10.62 0.49 -5.25
CA ALA A 283 11.37 -0.69 -4.89
C ALA A 283 12.31 -1.07 -6.03
N LEU A 284 13.62 -0.97 -5.80
CA LEU A 284 14.67 -1.57 -6.62
C LEU A 284 15.71 -2.16 -5.67
N THR A 285 15.62 -3.47 -5.47
CA THR A 285 16.60 -4.24 -4.69
C THR A 285 17.80 -4.56 -5.57
N VAL A 286 18.88 -3.78 -5.46
CA VAL A 286 20.26 -4.29 -5.43
C VAL A 286 21.10 -3.34 -4.54
N SER A 287 21.60 -3.91 -3.46
CA SER A 287 22.59 -3.49 -2.46
C SER A 287 23.42 -2.21 -2.67
N MET A 288 23.59 -1.48 -1.56
CA MET A 288 24.62 -0.46 -1.21
C MET A 288 24.20 1.03 -1.33
N GLU A 289 23.60 1.52 -0.23
CA GLU A 289 23.60 2.87 0.40
C GLU A 289 23.94 4.17 -0.37
N ILE A 290 23.70 4.29 -1.69
CA ILE A 290 23.76 5.58 -2.38
C ILE A 290 22.48 5.75 -3.21
N GLY A 291 21.71 6.80 -2.95
CA GLY A 291 20.52 7.11 -3.74
C GLY A 291 20.90 7.35 -5.20
N LEU A 292 20.14 6.79 -6.15
CA LEU A 292 20.45 6.88 -7.59
C LEU A 292 20.75 8.32 -8.05
N VAL A 293 19.96 9.29 -7.60
CA VAL A 293 20.15 10.71 -7.93
C VAL A 293 21.47 11.24 -7.39
N GLU A 294 21.83 10.88 -6.16
CA GLU A 294 23.09 11.28 -5.53
C GLU A 294 24.30 10.68 -6.29
N TRP A 295 24.21 9.41 -6.68
CA TRP A 295 25.23 8.76 -7.50
C TRP A 295 25.38 9.39 -8.90
N VAL A 296 24.28 9.67 -9.59
CA VAL A 296 24.32 10.36 -10.91
C VAL A 296 24.85 11.80 -10.75
N TRP A 297 24.52 12.49 -9.66
CA TRP A 297 25.02 13.84 -9.37
C TRP A 297 26.53 13.84 -9.13
N ASP A 298 27.03 12.82 -8.42
CA ASP A 298 28.44 12.62 -8.15
C ASP A 298 29.23 12.30 -9.44
N LEU A 299 28.65 11.52 -10.36
CA LEU A 299 29.18 11.33 -11.71
C LEU A 299 29.17 12.62 -12.54
N TYR A 300 28.10 13.43 -12.46
CA TYR A 300 28.05 14.76 -13.08
C TYR A 300 29.16 15.67 -12.54
N GLY A 301 29.34 15.73 -11.22
CA GLY A 301 30.40 16.50 -10.57
C GLY A 301 31.81 16.10 -10.99
N ARG A 302 32.02 14.82 -11.33
CA ARG A 302 33.28 14.30 -11.88
C ARG A 302 33.44 14.45 -13.39
N GLY A 303 32.42 14.91 -14.11
CA GLY A 303 32.42 14.93 -15.59
C GLY A 303 32.33 13.54 -16.22
N GLN A 304 31.78 12.56 -15.50
CA GLN A 304 31.64 11.16 -15.91
C GLN A 304 30.17 10.74 -16.05
N ILE A 305 29.27 11.68 -16.37
CA ILE A 305 27.82 11.42 -16.38
C ILE A 305 27.40 10.31 -17.36
N LEU A 306 28.15 10.11 -18.44
CA LEU A 306 27.92 9.03 -19.41
C LEU A 306 28.22 7.64 -18.84
N SER A 307 28.96 7.52 -17.73
CA SER A 307 29.17 6.25 -17.02
C SER A 307 27.91 5.78 -16.28
N ALA A 308 26.88 6.62 -16.17
CA ALA A 308 25.57 6.22 -15.64
C ALA A 308 24.70 5.47 -16.65
N ILE A 309 25.14 5.35 -17.90
CA ILE A 309 24.37 4.72 -18.97
C ILE A 309 24.43 3.20 -18.81
N ASP A 310 23.26 2.56 -18.82
CA ASP A 310 23.13 1.10 -18.77
C ASP A 310 23.81 0.46 -19.99
N GLU A 311 24.67 -0.54 -19.76
CA GLU A 311 25.41 -1.26 -20.80
C GLU A 311 24.48 -1.89 -21.86
N ARG A 312 23.21 -2.17 -21.51
CA ARG A 312 22.18 -2.69 -22.42
C ARG A 312 21.82 -1.72 -23.55
N LEU A 313 22.13 -0.42 -23.41
CA LEU A 313 21.96 0.59 -24.48
C LEU A 313 23.02 0.49 -25.59
N LYS A 314 23.99 -0.43 -25.48
CA LYS A 314 24.95 -0.83 -26.54
C LYS A 314 25.46 0.33 -27.41
N SER A 315 26.21 1.29 -26.87
CA SER A 315 26.94 2.38 -27.59
C SER A 315 26.23 3.07 -28.77
N ASN A 316 24.90 2.95 -28.89
CA ASN A 316 24.12 3.34 -30.06
C ASN A 316 23.30 4.59 -29.74
N PHE A 317 23.97 5.60 -29.21
CA PHE A 317 23.39 6.86 -28.79
C PHE A 317 24.35 8.01 -29.08
N ASP A 318 23.81 9.19 -29.33
CA ASP A 318 24.63 10.40 -29.40
C ASP A 318 25.02 10.84 -27.98
N ALA A 319 26.33 10.95 -27.74
CA ALA A 319 26.85 11.28 -26.42
C ALA A 319 26.34 12.63 -25.90
N LYS A 320 26.12 13.62 -26.77
CA LYS A 320 25.64 14.94 -26.38
C LYS A 320 24.15 14.93 -26.07
N GLU A 321 23.38 14.13 -26.78
CA GLU A 321 21.94 13.95 -26.49
C GLU A 321 21.73 13.27 -25.14
N VAL A 322 22.51 12.22 -24.84
CA VAL A 322 22.42 11.55 -23.54
C VAL A 322 22.95 12.43 -22.42
N GLU A 323 24.05 13.14 -22.64
CA GLU A 323 24.55 14.13 -21.67
C GLU A 323 23.50 15.22 -21.38
N CYS A 324 22.87 15.77 -22.41
CA CYS A 324 21.79 16.76 -22.28
C CYS A 324 20.62 16.19 -21.48
N LEU A 325 20.16 14.99 -21.84
CA LEU A 325 19.06 14.30 -21.16
C LEU A 325 19.37 14.07 -19.68
N MET A 326 20.57 13.60 -19.36
CA MET A 326 20.99 13.29 -17.99
C MET A 326 21.12 14.55 -17.13
N ILE A 327 21.65 15.65 -17.69
CA ILE A 327 21.74 16.95 -17.02
C ILE A 327 20.34 17.53 -16.77
N ILE A 328 19.42 17.40 -17.73
CA ILE A 328 18.03 17.82 -17.54
C ILE A 328 17.33 16.94 -16.49
N GLY A 329 17.61 15.63 -16.46
CA GLY A 329 17.15 14.73 -15.41
C GLY A 329 17.57 15.20 -14.01
N LEU A 330 18.84 15.59 -13.85
CA LEU A 330 19.34 16.18 -12.59
C LEU A 330 18.69 17.53 -12.27
N TRP A 331 18.44 18.38 -13.29
CA TRP A 331 17.77 19.67 -13.11
C TRP A 331 16.31 19.51 -12.67
N CYS A 332 15.60 18.54 -13.23
CA CYS A 332 14.25 18.14 -12.82
C CYS A 332 14.23 17.52 -11.42
N ALA A 333 15.29 16.82 -11.02
CA ALA A 333 15.45 16.20 -9.71
C ALA A 333 16.13 17.12 -8.67
N TYR A 334 16.30 18.42 -8.97
CA TYR A 334 17.01 19.34 -8.09
C TYR A 334 16.38 19.36 -6.67
N PRO A 335 17.18 19.31 -5.58
CA PRO A 335 16.65 19.22 -4.21
C PRO A 335 15.67 20.34 -3.84
N ASP A 336 15.98 21.58 -4.22
CA ASP A 336 15.07 22.72 -4.13
C ASP A 336 14.10 22.74 -5.31
N HIS A 337 12.80 22.55 -5.02
CA HIS A 337 11.75 22.54 -6.04
C HIS A 337 11.59 23.87 -6.78
N SER A 338 11.97 25.00 -6.16
CA SER A 338 11.88 26.32 -6.77
C SER A 338 12.92 26.55 -7.87
N LEU A 339 13.97 25.74 -7.90
CA LEU A 339 15.05 25.76 -8.89
C LEU A 339 14.86 24.74 -10.02
N ARG A 340 13.83 23.89 -9.94
CA ARG A 340 13.47 22.93 -10.99
C ARG A 340 12.89 23.66 -12.20
N PRO A 341 13.14 23.19 -13.43
CA PRO A 341 12.59 23.80 -14.63
C PRO A 341 11.09 23.55 -14.75
N SER A 342 10.41 24.43 -15.48
CA SER A 342 9.09 24.07 -16.03
C SER A 342 9.26 22.98 -17.10
N ILE A 343 8.22 22.17 -17.31
CA ILE A 343 8.20 21.17 -18.39
C ILE A 343 8.53 21.81 -19.75
N ARG A 344 8.01 23.02 -20.00
CA ARG A 344 8.30 23.78 -21.22
C ARG A 344 9.79 24.10 -21.36
N HIS A 345 10.44 24.56 -20.28
CA HIS A 345 11.88 24.85 -20.31
C HIS A 345 12.72 23.59 -20.47
N ALA A 346 12.36 22.50 -19.79
CA ALA A 346 13.06 21.22 -19.95
C ALA A 346 13.00 20.72 -21.41
N ILE A 347 11.82 20.80 -22.04
CA ILE A 347 11.61 20.43 -23.45
C ILE A 347 12.45 21.31 -24.39
N GLN A 348 12.51 22.63 -24.16
CA GLN A 348 13.33 23.52 -24.99
C GLN A 348 14.81 23.18 -24.94
N VAL A 349 15.35 22.81 -23.77
CA VAL A 349 16.76 22.39 -23.65
C VAL A 349 16.97 21.01 -24.30
N LEU A 350 16.01 20.07 -24.16
CA LEU A 350 16.06 18.76 -24.84
C LEU A 350 16.11 18.91 -26.37
N HIS A 351 15.42 19.91 -26.94
CA HIS A 351 15.47 20.22 -28.36
C HIS A 351 16.69 21.07 -28.77
N PHE A 352 17.62 21.37 -27.86
CA PHE A 352 18.75 22.28 -28.07
C PHE A 352 18.35 23.69 -28.50
N GLU A 353 17.12 24.10 -28.19
CA GLU A 353 16.57 25.44 -28.48
C GLU A 353 16.88 26.44 -27.36
N ALA A 354 17.29 25.95 -26.18
CA ALA A 354 17.72 26.74 -25.03
C ALA A 354 19.07 26.25 -24.49
N ALA A 355 19.79 27.14 -23.80
CA ALA A 355 21.09 26.80 -23.21
C ALA A 355 20.96 25.74 -22.11
N MET A 356 21.93 24.82 -22.08
CA MET A 356 22.02 23.77 -21.06
C MET A 356 22.17 24.38 -19.66
N PRO A 357 21.45 23.89 -18.64
CA PRO A 357 21.56 24.43 -17.29
C PRO A 357 22.93 24.13 -16.69
N HIS A 358 23.48 25.10 -15.98
CA HIS A 358 24.71 24.91 -15.19
C HIS A 358 24.32 24.54 -13.76
N LEU A 359 24.31 23.24 -13.45
CA LEU A 359 24.04 22.73 -12.11
C LEU A 359 25.30 22.81 -11.24
N HIS A 360 25.10 22.81 -9.92
CA HIS A 360 26.23 22.74 -8.99
C HIS A 360 26.92 21.37 -9.08
N MET A 361 28.26 21.36 -9.07
CA MET A 361 29.06 20.13 -9.17
C MET A 361 28.91 19.20 -7.95
N LYS A 362 28.32 19.67 -6.86
CA LYS A 362 27.92 18.87 -5.70
C LYS A 362 26.44 19.04 -5.46
N MET A 363 25.76 17.95 -5.11
CA MET A 363 24.34 17.99 -4.77
C MET A 363 24.13 18.90 -3.55
N PRO A 364 23.26 19.91 -3.63
CA PRO A 364 22.99 20.79 -2.51
C PRO A 364 22.16 20.06 -1.45
N VAL A 365 22.46 20.30 -0.18
CA VAL A 365 21.65 19.77 0.94
C VAL A 365 20.31 20.50 0.97
N PRO A 366 19.17 19.78 1.08
CA PRO A 366 17.86 20.43 1.20
C PRO A 366 17.81 21.36 2.43
N ILE A 367 17.67 22.67 2.21
CA ILE A 367 17.47 23.64 3.31
C ILE A 367 15.97 23.85 3.49
N TYR A 368 15.35 23.09 4.39
CA TYR A 368 14.00 23.38 4.85
C TYR A 368 14.05 24.53 5.85
N ARG A 369 13.70 25.74 5.42
CA ARG A 369 13.51 26.87 6.35
C ARG A 369 12.22 26.64 7.13
N VAL A 370 12.34 26.30 8.41
CA VAL A 370 11.22 26.39 9.37
C VAL A 370 10.89 27.87 9.54
N PRO A 371 9.63 28.31 9.31
CA PRO A 371 9.23 29.67 9.62
C PRO A 371 9.40 29.92 11.13
N GLY A 372 10.29 30.86 11.47
CA GLY A 372 10.65 31.17 12.85
C GLY A 372 9.45 31.67 13.66
N ALA A 373 9.32 31.11 14.87
CA ALA A 373 8.37 31.55 15.88
C ALA A 373 8.66 33.01 16.28
N GLY A 374 7.79 33.92 15.82
CA GLY A 374 7.78 35.31 16.22
C GLY A 374 6.84 35.55 17.40
N SER A 375 7.43 35.88 18.55
CA SER A 375 6.95 36.88 19.52
C SER A 375 5.54 36.74 20.13
N SER A 376 5.53 36.23 21.37
CA SER A 376 4.74 36.67 22.54
C SER A 376 3.38 37.35 22.32
N ARG A 377 2.31 36.71 22.81
CA ARG A 377 1.16 37.42 23.40
C ARG A 377 0.52 36.60 24.53
N THR A 378 0.65 37.19 25.71
CA THR A 378 -0.06 37.02 26.99
C THR A 378 -1.24 36.03 27.09
N ARG A 379 -1.13 35.16 28.11
CA ARG A 379 -2.13 34.22 28.66
C ARG A 379 -3.20 34.96 29.49
N PRO A 380 -4.50 34.62 29.37
CA PRO A 380 -5.48 34.90 30.41
C PRO A 380 -5.64 33.71 31.37
N GLU A 381 -5.92 34.04 32.63
CA GLU A 381 -5.97 33.20 33.82
C GLU A 381 -7.10 32.16 33.84
N GLU A 382 -6.87 31.03 34.51
CA GLU A 382 -7.89 30.05 34.93
C GLU A 382 -8.52 30.46 36.27
N PRO A 383 -9.83 30.25 36.48
CA PRO A 383 -10.45 30.49 37.77
C PRO A 383 -10.29 29.31 38.74
N VAL A 384 -9.99 29.68 39.98
CA VAL A 384 -9.83 28.84 41.18
C VAL A 384 -11.14 28.14 41.56
N ILE A 385 -11.11 26.81 41.70
CA ILE A 385 -12.19 26.03 42.34
C ILE A 385 -11.89 25.95 43.84
N HIS A 386 -12.76 26.56 44.65
CA HIS A 386 -12.75 26.42 46.10
C HIS A 386 -13.29 25.05 46.54
N SER A 387 -12.57 24.44 47.48
CA SER A 387 -12.92 23.23 48.20
C SER A 387 -14.03 23.45 49.23
N GLY A 388 -14.85 22.41 49.40
CA GLY A 388 -15.50 22.08 50.68
C GLY A 388 -17.01 22.29 50.77
N GLN A 389 -17.80 21.22 50.68
CA GLN A 389 -18.49 20.66 51.85
C GLN A 389 -19.19 19.33 51.53
N GLU A 390 -19.21 18.49 52.55
CA GLU A 390 -19.62 17.08 52.60
C GLU A 390 -21.06 16.96 53.17
N ILE A 391 -21.62 15.74 53.08
CA ILE A 391 -22.81 15.19 53.78
C ILE A 391 -24.16 15.66 53.16
N ILE A 392 -25.09 14.81 52.67
CA ILE A 392 -25.82 13.73 53.36
C ILE A 392 -26.37 12.68 52.36
N SER A 393 -26.26 11.42 52.79
CA SER A 393 -26.88 10.20 52.25
C SER A 393 -28.41 10.21 52.38
N SER A 394 -29.12 9.79 51.33
CA SER A 394 -30.42 9.12 51.49
C SER A 394 -30.70 8.18 50.31
N SER A 395 -30.66 6.89 50.60
CA SER A 395 -31.28 5.80 49.83
C SER A 395 -32.80 5.99 49.72
N ILE A 396 -33.40 5.53 48.61
CA ILE A 396 -34.72 4.89 48.42
C ILE A 396 -34.89 4.74 46.88
N GLU A 397 -34.80 3.53 46.30
CA GLU A 397 -35.84 2.50 46.12
C GLU A 397 -36.91 2.80 45.01
N ILE A 398 -36.77 2.07 43.90
CA ILE A 398 -37.77 1.30 43.11
C ILE A 398 -39.14 1.91 42.73
N GLY A 399 -39.45 1.83 41.43
CA GLY A 399 -40.80 1.68 40.83
C GLY A 399 -41.12 2.76 39.79
N ARG A 400 -41.47 2.48 38.53
CA ARG A 400 -42.08 1.33 37.85
C ARG A 400 -41.62 1.26 36.40
#